data_AF-A0A2W0BS52-F1
#
_entry.id   AF-A0A2W0BS52-F1
#
_cell.length_a   1.000
_cell.length_b   1.000
_cell.length_c   1.000
_cell.angle_alpha   90.00
_cell.angle_beta   90.00
_cell.angle_gamma   90.00
#
_symmetry.space_group_name_H-M   'P 1'
#
loop_
_entity.id
_entity.type
_entity.pdbx_description
1 polymer ?
#
loop_
_entity_poly.entity_id
_entity_poly.type
_entity_poly.pdbx_seq_one_letter_code
_entity_poly.pdbx_strand_id
1 'polypeptide(L)'
;MKGCLTQDESGTYFLQTQRSAKVKLESAEDLSSRIGRFVRVTGAFVDTHPPIGDGTSAANGYPKNSSAQSHSVRAFRVFKTDVLSQTCAIRRK
;
A
#
# COMPACT_ATOMS: atom_id res chain seq x y z
N MET A 1 9.22 -5.58 -4.84
CA MET A 1 8.14 -6.55 -4.57
C MET A 1 7.60 -7.11 -5.87
N LYS A 2 7.05 -8.33 -5.88
CA LYS A 2 6.42 -8.94 -7.07
C LYS A 2 5.00 -9.38 -6.73
N GLY A 3 4.08 -9.20 -7.66
CA GLY A 3 2.69 -9.58 -7.45
C GLY A 3 1.80 -9.24 -8.64
N CYS A 4 0.53 -9.60 -8.50
CA CYS A 4 -0.50 -9.26 -9.46
C CYS A 4 -1.03 -7.86 -9.16
N LEU A 5 -1.03 -6.97 -10.16
CA LEU A 5 -1.56 -5.62 -10.00
C LEU A 5 -3.09 -5.65 -10.12
N THR A 6 -3.76 -5.09 -9.11
CA THR A 6 -5.21 -4.92 -9.08
C THR A 6 -5.57 -3.47 -8.78
N GLN A 7 -6.80 -3.11 -9.08
CA GLN A 7 -7.38 -1.82 -8.72
C GLN A 7 -8.70 -2.10 -8.00
N ASP A 8 -8.96 -1.30 -6.98
CA ASP A 8 -10.23 -1.34 -6.25
C ASP A 8 -11.24 -0.35 -6.84
N GLU A 9 -12.49 -0.40 -6.41
CA GLU A 9 -13.58 0.44 -6.95
C GLU A 9 -13.30 1.95 -6.78
N SER A 10 -12.53 2.32 -5.76
CA SER A 10 -12.09 3.71 -5.53
C SER A 10 -10.91 4.15 -6.41
N GLY A 11 -10.47 3.32 -7.37
CA GLY A 11 -9.34 3.61 -8.25
C GLY A 11 -7.96 3.39 -7.61
N THR A 12 -7.89 2.93 -6.36
CA THR A 12 -6.63 2.68 -5.66
C THR A 12 -5.95 1.41 -6.17
N TYR A 13 -4.65 1.49 -6.46
CA TYR A 13 -3.84 0.36 -6.91
C TYR A 13 -3.37 -0.51 -5.74
N PHE A 14 -3.45 -1.83 -5.93
CA PHE A 14 -2.99 -2.83 -4.99
C PHE A 14 -2.11 -3.87 -5.68
N LEU A 15 -1.11 -4.36 -4.95
CA LEU A 15 -0.29 -5.49 -5.36
C LEU A 15 -0.67 -6.71 -4.53
N GLN A 16 -1.25 -7.72 -5.17
CA GLN A 16 -1.48 -9.03 -4.57
C GLN A 16 -0.21 -9.86 -4.70
N THR A 17 0.51 -10.03 -3.60
CA THR A 17 1.75 -10.83 -3.56
C THR A 17 1.44 -12.34 -3.54
N GLN A 18 2.43 -13.17 -3.86
CA GLN A 18 2.28 -14.64 -3.82
C GLN A 18 1.97 -15.19 -2.42
N ARG A 19 2.33 -14.46 -1.36
CA ARG A 19 2.01 -14.84 0.03
C ARG A 19 0.62 -14.36 0.47
N SER A 20 -0.23 -14.02 -0.50
CA SER A 20 -1.58 -13.50 -0.29
C SER A 20 -1.68 -12.17 0.46
N ALA A 21 -0.56 -11.46 0.65
CA ALA A 21 -0.61 -10.10 1.19
C ALA A 21 -1.03 -9.11 0.08
N LYS A 22 -2.04 -8.28 0.38
CA LYS A 22 -2.51 -7.17 -0.45
C LYS A 22 -1.81 -5.90 0.02
N VAL A 23 -1.00 -5.30 -0.85
CA VAL A 23 -0.20 -4.10 -0.53
C VAL A 23 -0.75 -2.91 -1.31
N LYS A 24 -1.11 -1.83 -0.62
CA LYS A 24 -1.51 -0.57 -1.26
C LYS A 24 -0.31 0.05 -1.98
N LEU A 25 -0.47 0.40 -3.25
CA LEU A 25 0.55 1.06 -4.04
C LEU A 25 0.22 2.55 -4.18
N GLU A 26 1.25 3.38 -4.05
CA GLU A 26 1.21 4.79 -4.41
C GLU A 26 2.20 5.01 -5.55
N SER A 27 1.70 5.43 -6.71
CA SER A 27 2.50 5.64 -7.92
C SER A 27 2.14 6.99 -8.51
N ALA A 28 3.14 7.77 -8.92
CA ALA A 28 2.92 8.99 -9.69
C ALA A 28 2.55 8.69 -11.15
N GLU A 29 2.94 7.51 -11.65
CA GLU A 29 2.59 7.03 -12.99
C GLU A 29 1.24 6.32 -12.96
N ASP A 30 0.49 6.46 -14.06
CA ASP A 30 -0.73 5.68 -14.26
C ASP A 30 -0.42 4.21 -14.57
N LEU A 31 -0.91 3.32 -13.70
CA LEU A 31 -0.70 1.88 -13.78
C LEU A 31 -1.91 1.13 -14.37
N SER A 32 -2.95 1.85 -14.81
CA SER A 32 -4.22 1.28 -15.28
C SER A 32 -4.03 0.23 -16.39
N SER A 33 -3.15 0.52 -17.36
CA SER A 33 -2.80 -0.37 -18.48
C SER A 33 -2.13 -1.70 -18.06
N ARG A 34 -1.69 -1.79 -16.80
CA ARG A 34 -0.98 -2.93 -16.24
C ARG A 34 -1.86 -3.74 -15.26
N ILE A 35 -3.11 -3.35 -15.05
CA ILE A 35 -4.06 -4.10 -14.21
C ILE A 35 -4.20 -5.52 -14.76
N GLY A 36 -4.24 -6.52 -13.87
CA GLY A 36 -4.33 -7.93 -14.24
C GLY A 36 -3.01 -8.51 -14.77
N ARG A 37 -1.90 -7.77 -14.70
CA ARG A 37 -0.56 -8.24 -15.06
C ARG A 37 0.27 -8.61 -13.84
N PHE A 38 1.17 -9.58 -13.99
CA PHE A 38 2.17 -9.86 -12.97
C PHE A 38 3.33 -8.88 -13.12
N VAL A 39 3.58 -8.08 -12.10
CA VAL A 39 4.57 -7.00 -12.14
C VAL A 39 5.58 -7.12 -11.00
N ARG A 40 6.77 -6.57 -11.23
CA ARG A 40 7.76 -6.25 -10.20
C ARG A 40 7.71 -4.74 -9.96
N VAL A 41 7.40 -4.34 -8.75
CA VAL A 41 7.51 -2.94 -8.31
C VAL A 41 8.78 -2.76 -7.49
N THR A 42 9.48 -1.65 -7.70
CA THR A 42 10.62 -1.21 -6.91
C THR A 42 10.24 0.11 -6.25
N GLY A 43 10.49 0.23 -4.97
CA GLY A 43 9.87 1.26 -4.13
C GLY A 43 10.23 1.10 -2.67
N ALA A 44 9.59 1.90 -1.83
CA ALA A 44 9.73 1.83 -0.37
C ALA A 44 8.35 1.94 0.31
N PHE A 45 8.22 1.34 1.49
CA PHE A 45 7.07 1.59 2.34
C PHE A 45 7.18 2.99 2.94
N VAL A 46 6.11 3.76 2.79
CA VAL A 46 5.93 5.06 3.44
C VAL A 46 4.84 4.90 4.48
N ASP A 47 5.11 5.35 5.70
CA ASP A 47 4.09 5.46 6.73
C ASP A 47 3.15 6.59 6.32
N THR A 48 1.99 6.25 5.76
CA THR A 48 0.91 7.23 5.66
C THR A 48 0.28 7.32 7.04
N HIS A 49 0.70 8.32 7.81
CA HIS A 49 -0.08 8.72 8.97
C HIS A 49 -1.50 9.06 8.47
N PRO A 50 -2.57 8.56 9.10
CA PRO A 50 -3.86 9.21 8.91
C PRO A 50 -3.65 10.70 9.25
N PRO A 51 -4.26 11.64 8.51
CA PRO A 51 -4.21 13.04 8.93
C PRO A 51 -4.70 13.07 10.38
N ILE A 52 -3.81 13.39 11.30
CA ILE A 52 -4.19 13.67 12.67
C ILE A 52 -5.03 14.93 12.53
N GLY A 53 -6.36 14.75 12.59
CA GLY A 53 -7.28 15.86 12.74
C GLY A 53 -6.82 16.65 13.95
N ASP A 54 -6.48 17.91 13.69
CA ASP A 54 -6.10 18.89 14.68
C ASP A 54 -7.16 18.97 15.80
N GLY A 55 -6.71 19.09 17.05
CA GLY A 55 -7.57 19.47 18.17
C GLY A 55 -7.63 18.48 19.34
N THR A 56 -6.63 18.50 20.21
CA THR A 56 -6.87 18.67 21.67
C THR A 56 -5.56 18.94 22.42
N SER A 57 -5.44 20.18 22.90
CA SER A 57 -4.48 20.58 23.93
C SER A 57 -4.71 19.77 25.22
N ALA A 58 -3.68 19.13 25.78
CA ALA A 58 -3.62 18.82 27.21
C ALA A 58 -2.18 18.54 27.69
N ALA A 59 -1.66 19.54 28.39
CA ALA A 59 -0.78 19.51 29.58
C ALA A 59 -0.03 18.21 29.97
N ASN A 60 1.28 18.41 30.17
CA ASN A 60 2.10 17.95 31.31
C ASN A 60 1.90 16.52 31.88
N GLY A 61 2.96 15.71 31.77
CA GLY A 61 3.36 14.80 32.85
C GLY A 61 3.08 13.30 32.66
N TYR A 62 4.18 12.55 32.75
CA TYR A 62 4.33 11.10 33.03
C TYR A 62 4.35 10.09 31.87
N PRO A 63 5.31 9.14 31.88
CA PRO A 63 5.46 8.13 30.84
C PRO A 63 4.54 6.96 31.16
N LYS A 64 3.52 6.73 30.33
CA LYS A 64 2.74 5.50 30.37
C LYS A 64 2.90 4.74 29.07
N ASN A 65 3.65 3.65 29.21
CA ASN A 65 3.58 2.45 28.41
C ASN A 65 2.12 2.17 28.01
N SER A 66 1.78 2.48 26.78
CA SER A 66 0.56 2.05 26.11
C SER A 66 0.94 2.01 24.65
N SER A 67 1.25 0.79 24.21
CA SER A 67 1.37 0.36 22.83
C SER A 67 0.09 0.71 22.07
N ALA A 68 -0.10 2.00 21.79
CA ALA A 68 -0.84 2.46 20.65
C ALA A 68 -0.02 2.05 19.43
N GLN A 69 -0.09 0.76 19.10
CA GLN A 69 0.32 0.24 17.82
C GLN A 69 -0.67 0.84 16.82
N SER A 70 -0.49 2.14 16.55
CA SER A 70 -1.15 2.85 15.47
C SER A 70 -0.88 1.98 14.27
N HIS A 71 -1.91 1.29 13.79
CA HIS A 71 -1.83 0.47 12.59
C HIS A 71 -1.56 1.46 11.46
N SER A 72 -0.30 1.85 11.29
CA SER A 72 0.08 2.70 10.18
C SER A 72 -0.23 1.88 8.94
N VAL A 73 -1.23 2.32 8.20
CA VAL A 73 -1.49 1.76 6.89
C VAL A 73 -0.28 2.19 6.08
N ARG A 74 0.67 1.29 5.84
CA ARG A 74 1.86 1.60 5.05
C ARG A 74 1.51 1.49 3.59
N ALA A 75 1.53 2.60 2.87
CA ALA A 75 1.50 2.58 1.41
C ALA A 75 2.90 2.23 0.89
N PHE A 76 2.99 1.52 -0.23
CA PHE A 76 4.25 1.27 -0.90
C PHE A 76 4.39 2.27 -2.06
N ARG A 77 5.28 3.25 -1.90
CA ARG A 77 5.56 4.24 -2.92
C ARG A 77 6.43 3.61 -4.02
N VAL A 78 5.88 3.56 -5.22
CA VAL A 78 6.48 2.92 -6.39
C VAL A 78 7.37 3.93 -7.12
N PHE A 79 8.62 3.55 -7.35
CA PHE A 79 9.58 4.32 -8.16
C PHE A 79 9.74 3.72 -9.56
N LYS A 80 9.55 2.40 -9.68
CA LYS A 80 9.67 1.69 -10.95
C LYS A 80 8.75 0.48 -10.98
N THR A 81 8.16 0.23 -12.15
CA THR A 81 7.33 -0.95 -12.40
C THR A 81 7.82 -1.69 -13.65
N ASP A 82 8.13 -2.97 -13.53
CA ASP A 82 8.48 -3.86 -14.63
C ASP A 82 7.39 -4.93 -14.80
N VAL A 83 6.90 -5.13 -16.02
CA VAL A 83 5.91 -6.19 -16.33
C VAL A 83 6.65 -7.51 -16.52
N LEU A 84 6.29 -8.51 -15.71
CA LEU A 84 6.90 -9.84 -15.76
C LEU A 84 6.06 -10.84 -16.56
N SER A 85 4.73 -10.68 -16.58
CA SER A 85 3.81 -11.49 -17.37
C SER A 85 2.64 -10.62 -17.85
N GLN A 86 2.12 -10.93 -19.03
CA GLN A 86 0.97 -10.25 -19.61
C GLN A 86 -0.33 -10.50 -18.83
N THR A 87 -0.40 -11.59 -18.05
CA THR A 87 -1.58 -11.94 -17.25
C THR A 87 -1.16 -12.51 -15.89
N CYS A 88 -2.00 -12.29 -14.87
CA CYS A 88 -1.96 -13.00 -13.60
C CYS A 88 -3.34 -13.57 -13.26
N ALA A 89 -3.36 -14.83 -12.83
CA ALA A 89 -4.57 -15.48 -12.34
C ALA A 89 -4.86 -14.98 -10.92
N ILE A 90 -5.68 -13.94 -10.80
CA ILE A 90 -6.28 -13.60 -9.50
C ILE A 90 -7.32 -14.67 -9.23
N ARG A 91 -6.95 -15.70 -8.45
CA ARG A 91 -7.96 -16.63 -7.93
C ARG A 91 -8.84 -15.85 -6.96
N ARG A 92 -9.98 -15.36 -7.45
CA ARG A 92 -11.11 -14.97 -6.60
C ARG A 92 -11.52 -16.25 -5.86
N LYS A 93 -11.36 -16.26 -4.53
CA LYS A 93 -11.82 -17.34 -3.67
C LYS A 93 -13.22 -17.01 -3.19
#